data_AF-A0A553IG86-F1
#
_entry.id   AF-A0A553IG86-F1
#
_cell.length_a   1.000
_cell.length_b   1.000
_cell.length_c   1.000
_cell.angle_alpha   90.00
_cell.angle_beta   90.00
_cell.angle_gamma   90.00
#
_symmetry.space_group_name_H-M   'P 1'
#
loop_
_entity.id
_entity.type
_entity.pdbx_description
1 polymer ?
#
loop_
_entity_poly.entity_id
_entity_poly.type
_entity_poly.pdbx_seq_one_letter_code
_entity_poly.pdbx_strand_id
1 'polypeptide(L)'
;MIKPLEDYVVLSVKKEEKTTASGIILATEDKDKPAMGKVISIGPKVENIKVNDEVIYQSYAGTKVKLKEVEYLLVQSKNILAIIEE
;
A
#
# COMPACT_ATOMS: atom_id res chain seq x y z
N MET A 1 -4.07 -15.46 4.73
CA MET A 1 -4.80 -14.70 3.71
C MET A 1 -5.68 -13.71 4.44
N ILE A 2 -5.51 -12.42 4.18
CA ILE A 2 -6.34 -11.35 4.79
C ILE A 2 -7.53 -11.14 3.86
N LYS A 3 -8.74 -11.14 4.41
CA LYS A 3 -9.97 -10.85 3.65
C LYS A 3 -10.51 -9.49 4.12
N PRO A 4 -10.28 -8.41 3.36
CA PRO A 4 -10.84 -7.11 3.71
C PRO A 4 -12.37 -7.11 3.58
N LEU A 5 -13.02 -6.28 4.38
CA LEU A 5 -14.47 -6.03 4.35
C LEU A 5 -14.76 -4.71 3.62
N GLU A 6 -16.04 -4.43 3.38
CA GLU A 6 -16.48 -3.14 2.82
C GLU A 6 -15.68 -2.73 1.57
N ASP A 7 -15.17 -1.50 1.56
CA ASP A 7 -14.37 -0.89 0.51
C ASP A 7 -12.87 -0.91 0.82
N TYR A 8 -12.42 -1.79 1.72
CA TYR A 8 -11.00 -1.92 2.06
C TYR A 8 -10.23 -2.73 1.02
N VAL A 9 -8.98 -2.35 0.82
CA VAL A 9 -7.99 -2.98 -0.05
C VAL A 9 -6.75 -3.27 0.78
N VAL A 10 -6.21 -4.48 0.65
CA VAL A 10 -4.96 -4.88 1.30
C VAL A 10 -3.83 -4.74 0.30
N LEU A 11 -2.83 -3.95 0.65
CA LEU A 11 -1.63 -3.72 -0.14
C LEU A 11 -0.43 -4.39 0.53
N SER A 12 0.50 -4.91 -0.26
CA SER A 12 1.88 -5.15 0.19
C SER A 12 2.66 -3.85 0.01
N VAL A 13 3.25 -3.37 1.11
CA VAL A 13 4.13 -2.20 1.06
C VAL A 13 5.46 -2.68 0.47
N LYS A 14 5.84 -2.17 -0.71
CA LYS A 14 7.24 -2.32 -1.16
C LYS A 14 8.07 -1.55 -0.14
N LYS A 15 8.99 -2.21 0.58
CA LYS A 15 9.99 -1.50 1.38
C LYS A 15 10.80 -0.68 0.40
N GLU A 16 10.56 0.64 0.35
CA GLU A 16 11.58 1.56 -0.13
C GLU A 16 12.72 1.49 0.87
N GLU A 17 13.68 0.59 0.64
CA GLU A 17 14.99 0.70 1.25
C GLU A 17 15.61 1.99 0.70
N LYS A 18 15.39 3.11 1.40
CA LYS A 18 16.12 4.36 1.17
C LYS A 18 17.54 4.23 1.70
N THR A 19 18.28 3.25 1.20
CA THR A 19 19.73 3.16 1.37
C THR A 19 20.36 4.11 0.35
N THR A 20 20.89 5.22 0.84
CA THR A 20 21.77 6.06 0.02
C THR A 20 23.08 5.32 -0.23
N ALA A 21 23.75 5.59 -1.35
CA ALA A 21 25.02 4.94 -1.72
C ALA A 21 26.14 5.05 -0.66
N SER A 22 25.99 5.91 0.34
CA SER A 22 26.92 6.11 1.46
C SER A 22 26.54 5.37 2.75
N GLY A 23 25.48 4.55 2.76
CA GLY A 23 25.06 3.80 3.96
C GLY A 23 24.38 4.65 5.03
N ILE A 24 24.06 5.92 4.74
CA ILE A 24 23.35 6.81 5.66
C ILE A 24 21.85 6.64 5.43
N ILE A 25 21.14 6.24 6.49
CA ILE A 25 19.67 6.22 6.50
C ILE A 25 19.20 7.67 6.62
N LEU A 26 18.67 8.23 5.53
CA LEU A 26 17.98 9.52 5.58
C LEU A 26 16.64 9.32 6.28
N ALA A 27 16.54 9.76 7.53
CA ALA A 27 15.31 9.76 8.32
C ALA A 27 14.32 10.87 7.89
N THR A 28 14.11 11.05 6.59
CA THR A 28 13.02 11.90 6.08
C THR A 28 11.85 11.00 5.71
N GLU A 29 11.03 10.68 6.73
CA GLU A 29 9.66 10.22 6.51
C GLU A 29 8.85 11.39 5.90
N ASP A 30 9.01 11.64 4.60
CA ASP A 30 8.11 12.54 3.86
C ASP A 30 6.73 11.86 3.77
N LYS A 31 5.95 11.95 4.85
CA LYS A 31 4.60 11.37 4.99
C LYS A 31 3.57 11.99 4.03
N ASP A 32 3.97 13.03 3.29
CA ASP A 32 3.09 13.76 2.37
C ASP A 32 3.17 13.27 0.92
N LYS A 33 4.16 12.44 0.56
CA LYS A 33 4.26 11.91 -0.80
C LYS A 33 3.37 10.68 -0.97
N PRO A 34 2.59 10.57 -2.07
CA PRO A 34 1.90 9.33 -2.40
C PRO A 34 2.88 8.16 -2.47
N ALA A 35 2.46 7.00 -1.99
CA ALA A 35 3.25 5.77 -2.02
C ALA A 35 2.67 4.80 -3.05
N MET A 36 3.50 3.84 -3.46
CA MET A 36 3.12 2.78 -4.39
C MET A 36 3.01 1.45 -3.66
N GLY A 37 2.04 0.63 -4.03
CA GLY A 37 1.81 -0.67 -3.42
C GLY A 37 1.17 -1.65 -4.39
N LYS A 38 1.33 -2.94 -4.12
CA LYS A 38 0.70 -4.01 -4.90
C LYS A 38 -0.53 -4.54 -4.17
N VAL A 39 -1.65 -4.69 -4.88
CA VAL A 39 -2.91 -5.18 -4.33
C VAL A 39 -2.83 -6.68 -4.08
N ILE A 40 -3.05 -7.09 -2.83
CA ILE A 40 -3.04 -8.48 -2.38
C ILE A 40 -4.45 -9.05 -2.27
N SER A 41 -5.41 -8.23 -1.86
CA SER A 41 -6.83 -8.62 -1.78
C SER A 41 -7.74 -7.39 -1.72
N ILE A 42 -8.96 -7.53 -2.24
CA ILE A 42 -9.97 -6.46 -2.31
C ILE A 42 -11.23 -6.84 -1.53
N GLY A 43 -11.88 -5.82 -0.95
CA GLY A 43 -13.17 -5.95 -0.27
C GLY A 43 -14.31 -6.08 -1.25
N PRO A 44 -15.48 -6.58 -0.81
CA PRO A 44 -16.62 -6.86 -1.68
C PRO A 44 -17.24 -5.61 -2.34
N LYS A 45 -16.99 -4.39 -1.83
CA LYS A 45 -17.52 -3.14 -2.41
C LYS A 45 -16.53 -2.44 -3.35
N VAL A 46 -15.38 -3.05 -3.64
CA VAL A 46 -14.36 -2.48 -4.51
C VAL A 46 -14.56 -3.01 -5.94
N GLU A 47 -14.87 -2.13 -6.88
CA GLU A 47 -15.20 -2.53 -8.27
C GLU A 47 -14.06 -2.26 -9.26
N ASN A 48 -13.34 -1.15 -9.10
CA ASN A 48 -12.39 -0.66 -10.10
C ASN A 48 -10.95 -1.17 -9.94
N ILE A 49 -10.65 -1.93 -8.88
CA ILE A 49 -9.31 -2.38 -8.54
C ILE A 49 -9.30 -3.91 -8.50
N LYS A 50 -8.26 -4.53 -9.07
CA LYS A 50 -8.09 -5.98 -9.13
C LYS A 50 -6.92 -6.44 -8.29
N VAL A 51 -6.96 -7.72 -7.91
CA VAL A 51 -5.82 -8.36 -7.24
C VAL A 51 -4.65 -8.40 -8.21
N ASN A 52 -3.46 -8.06 -7.71
CA ASN A 52 -2.19 -7.85 -8.42
C ASN A 52 -1.97 -6.50 -9.09
N ASP A 53 -2.93 -5.58 -9.09
CA ASP A 53 -2.72 -4.22 -9.60
C ASP A 53 -1.61 -3.51 -8.80
N GLU A 54 -0.78 -2.73 -9.48
CA GLU A 54 0.07 -1.73 -8.83
C GLU A 54 -0.71 -0.42 -8.72
N VAL A 55 -0.75 0.16 -7.52
CA VAL A 55 -1.56 1.34 -7.24
C VAL A 55 -0.76 2.43 -6.54
N ILE A 56 -1.13 3.68 -6.80
CA ILE A 56 -0.67 4.86 -6.08
C ILE A 56 -1.71 5.19 -5.02
N TYR A 57 -1.31 5.38 -3.77
CA TYR A 57 -2.20 5.69 -2.66
C TYR A 57 -1.62 6.77 -1.75
N GLN A 58 -2.47 7.42 -0.96
CA GLN A 58 -2.04 8.40 0.04
C GLN A 58 -1.27 7.69 1.17
N SER A 59 0.01 8.00 1.37
CA SER A 59 0.90 7.26 2.28
C SER A 59 0.55 7.41 3.77
N TYR A 60 -0.10 8.51 4.14
CA TYR A 60 -0.69 8.71 5.47
C TYR A 60 -2.01 7.96 5.68
N ALA A 61 -2.60 7.41 4.61
CA ALA A 61 -3.88 6.71 4.68
C ALA A 61 -3.67 5.20 4.87
N GLY A 62 -4.43 4.64 5.80
CA GLY A 62 -4.50 3.20 6.02
C GLY A 62 -3.92 2.74 7.36
N THR A 63 -4.03 1.44 7.61
CA THR A 63 -3.63 0.80 8.86
C THR A 63 -2.63 -0.31 8.56
N LYS A 64 -1.45 -0.23 9.18
CA LYS A 64 -0.43 -1.29 9.11
C LYS A 64 -0.86 -2.47 9.98
N VAL A 65 -0.84 -3.66 9.41
CA VAL A 65 -1.18 -4.91 10.09
C VAL A 65 -0.06 -5.91 9.86
N LYS A 66 0.50 -6.46 10.93
CA LYS A 66 1.51 -7.51 10.86
C LYS A 66 0.87 -8.87 11.13
N LEU A 67 0.99 -9.80 10.19
CA LEU A 67 0.47 -11.16 10.31
C LEU A 67 1.55 -12.16 9.88
N LYS A 68 1.93 -13.07 10.79
CA LYS A 68 2.96 -14.10 10.54
C LYS A 68 4.24 -13.51 9.94
N GLU A 69 4.73 -12.44 10.56
CA GLU A 69 5.94 -11.69 10.18
C GLU A 69 5.85 -10.86 8.88
N VAL A 70 4.75 -10.95 8.14
CA VAL A 70 4.51 -10.13 6.95
C VAL A 70 3.72 -8.88 7.32
N GLU A 71 4.20 -7.72 6.89
CA GLU A 71 3.49 -6.45 7.03
C GLU A 71 2.58 -6.20 5.83
N TYR A 72 1.35 -5.82 6.12
CA TYR A 72 0.32 -5.44 5.16
C TYR A 72 -0.18 -4.04 5.48
N LEU A 73 -0.74 -3.38 4.48
CA LEU A 73 -1.42 -2.10 4.65
C LEU A 73 -2.87 -2.23 4.21
N LEU A 74 -3.80 -1.94 5.10
CA LEU A 74 -5.23 -1.83 4.76
C LEU A 74 -5.55 -0.38 4.43
N VAL A 75 -6.06 -0.13 3.23
CA VAL A 75 -6.40 1.20 2.73
C VAL A 75 -7.83 1.18 2.20
N GLN A 76 -8.63 2.22 2.44
CA GLN A 76 -9.93 2.36 1.79
C GLN A 76 -9.75 2.71 0.31
N SER A 77 -10.62 2.17 -0.55
CA SER A 77 -10.58 2.42 -2.01
C SER A 77 -10.53 3.91 -2.37
N LYS A 78 -11.21 4.78 -1.62
CA LYS A 78 -11.22 6.24 -1.82
C LYS A 78 -9.85 6.92 -1.67
N ASN A 79 -8.90 6.28 -0.99
CA ASN A 79 -7.54 6.81 -0.77
C ASN A 79 -6.53 6.24 -1.79
N ILE A 80 -6.98 5.42 -2.73
CA ILE A 80 -6.22 4.94 -3.88
C ILE A 80 -6.44 5.95 -5.01
N LEU A 81 -5.35 6.52 -5.50
CA LEU A 81 -5.34 7.65 -6.42
C LEU A 81 -5.30 7.20 -7.89
N ALA A 82 -4.59 6.11 -8.18
CA ALA A 82 -4.43 5.59 -9.54
C ALA A 82 -4.02 4.11 -9.54
N ILE A 83 -4.35 3.41 -10.63
CA ILE A 83 -3.75 2.12 -11.02
C ILE A 83 -2.66 2.43 -12.04
N ILE A 84 -1.51 1.77 -11.91
CA ILE A 84 -0.36 1.91 -12.81
C ILE A 84 -0.50 0.84 -13.90
N GLU A 85 -0.61 1.30 -15.15
CA GLU A 85 -0.64 0.45 -16.35
C GLU A 85 0.66 0.68 -17.14
N GLU A 86 1.28 -0.38 -17.65
CA GLU A 86 2.39 -0.31 -18.62
C GLU A 86 1.89 -0.12 -20.05
#